data_AF-A0A414K4U4-F1
#
_entry.id   AF-A0A414K4U4-F1
#
_cell.length_a   1.000
_cell.length_b   1.000
_cell.length_c   1.000
_cell.angle_alpha   90.00
_cell.angle_beta   90.00
_cell.angle_gamma   90.00
#
_symmetry.space_group_name_H-M   'P 1'
#
loop_
_entity.id
_entity.type
_entity.pdbx_description
1 polymer ?
#
loop_
_entity_poly.entity_id
_entity_poly.type
_entity_poly.pdbx_seq_one_letter_code
_entity_poly.pdbx_strand_id
1 'polypeptide(L)'
;MSESQICQKCGIPRPIEQFQLMKPKDSKPYRLKTCNKCRHVRKVELKNKLSDDIELLTTRQYKIIPPQRILDVQRYGIDLKEEDEIFVRMIEYKDLWISNYGRAVKKNGSSYNLLKGKIDKWGHLSYAVKKEIYKNGKWTYYKTTLAADHAVMNEFVVNPDIRNNVKCWHLGGDKLDNYYKHLYPLNQAQYRVINAHFTETGEDSEDFILKVMNDVLFKQDDWGKCYYELRICGVGYVGSAVADTHSVAYQRWKDMLYRCYSGRYEEYEGCTVCEEWHNFSNFEVWYNLHLHGSDPVDLDKDILYKGNKLYSDETCCLVPHCINTLFLMGRARRGKYPIGVYYDASHKKFRMSANFYGKQRKIGNFNTAEEAFEEYKKYKEGFIRELAKEYKGKIRDCIYNAMLNWKVAITD
;
A
#
# COMPACT_ATOMS: atom_id res chain seq x y z
N MET A 1 59.76 -23.59 1.31
CA MET A 1 58.56 -24.07 0.60
C MET A 1 57.39 -23.94 1.55
N SER A 2 56.32 -23.22 1.19
CA SER A 2 55.13 -23.16 2.04
C SER A 2 54.50 -24.55 2.10
N GLU A 3 54.27 -25.05 3.31
CA GLU A 3 53.54 -26.31 3.50
C GLU A 3 52.15 -26.18 2.86
N SER A 4 51.77 -27.19 2.08
CA SER A 4 50.49 -27.22 1.38
C SER A 4 49.81 -28.57 1.58
N GLN A 5 48.47 -28.54 1.59
CA GLN A 5 47.62 -29.69 1.78
C GLN A 5 46.59 -29.75 0.65
N ILE A 6 46.29 -30.96 0.15
CA ILE A 6 45.25 -31.17 -0.87
C ILE A 6 43.87 -31.18 -0.20
N CYS A 7 42.94 -30.37 -0.72
CA CYS A 7 41.56 -30.34 -0.23
C CYS A 7 40.80 -31.61 -0.64
N GLN A 8 40.21 -32.32 0.31
CA GLN A 8 39.40 -33.52 0.02
C GLN A 8 38.12 -33.27 -0.78
N LYS A 9 37.51 -32.07 -0.72
CA LYS A 9 36.27 -31.76 -1.47
C LYS A 9 36.56 -31.38 -2.93
N CYS A 10 37.59 -30.58 -3.21
CA CYS A 10 37.85 -30.06 -4.56
C CYS A 10 39.13 -30.58 -5.22
N GLY A 11 39.96 -31.37 -4.53
CA GLY A 11 41.22 -31.90 -5.07
C GLY A 11 42.33 -30.86 -5.29
N ILE A 12 42.09 -29.58 -5.02
CA ILE A 12 43.05 -28.50 -5.28
C ILE A 12 44.05 -28.37 -4.11
N PRO A 13 45.37 -28.35 -4.35
CA PRO A 13 46.38 -28.06 -3.33
C PRO A 13 46.29 -26.60 -2.86
N ARG A 14 46.31 -26.39 -1.55
CA ARG A 14 46.20 -25.06 -0.93
C ARG A 14 47.20 -24.91 0.23
N PRO A 15 47.61 -23.67 0.56
CA PRO A 15 48.40 -23.41 1.77
C PRO A 15 47.69 -23.92 3.03
N ILE A 16 48.45 -24.45 3.99
CA ILE A 16 47.90 -25.05 5.24
C ILE A 16 47.05 -24.07 6.07
N GLU A 17 47.26 -22.76 5.93
CA GLU A 17 46.47 -21.71 6.59
C GLU A 17 45.03 -21.66 6.07
N GLN A 18 44.79 -22.13 4.84
CA GLN A 18 43.44 -22.24 4.26
C GLN A 18 42.66 -23.45 4.79
N PHE A 19 43.17 -24.16 5.80
CA PHE A 19 42.48 -25.23 6.49
C PHE A 19 42.32 -24.85 7.97
N GLN A 20 41.12 -24.96 8.52
CA GLN A 20 40.89 -24.64 9.93
C GLN A 20 41.69 -25.59 10.83
N LEU A 21 42.42 -25.01 11.79
CA LEU A 21 43.09 -25.75 12.86
C LEU A 21 42.07 -26.09 13.95
N MET A 22 41.91 -27.38 14.22
CA MET A 22 41.17 -27.87 15.37
C MET A 22 42.15 -28.09 16.52
N LYS A 23 41.78 -27.65 17.72
CA LYS A 23 42.56 -27.86 18.96
C LYS A 23 41.66 -28.53 20.01
N PRO A 24 41.39 -29.84 19.88
CA PRO A 24 40.60 -30.56 20.88
C PRO A 24 41.37 -30.66 22.21
N LYS A 25 40.66 -30.86 23.33
CA LYS A 25 41.30 -30.96 24.66
C LYS A 25 42.15 -32.23 24.81
N ASP A 26 41.67 -33.35 24.27
CA ASP A 26 42.24 -34.69 24.51
C ASP A 26 43.02 -35.26 23.31
N SER A 27 43.37 -34.44 22.31
CA SER A 27 44.13 -34.90 21.14
C SER A 27 45.01 -33.81 20.53
N LYS A 28 46.04 -34.23 19.77
CA LYS A 28 46.96 -33.30 19.09
C LYS A 28 46.19 -32.41 18.11
N PRO A 29 46.53 -31.10 18.01
CA PRO A 29 45.93 -30.23 17.02
C PRO A 29 46.07 -30.79 15.61
N TYR A 30 44.99 -30.75 14.85
CA TYR A 30 44.98 -31.20 13.46
C TYR A 30 44.26 -30.19 12.59
N ARG A 31 44.68 -30.10 11.32
CA ARG A 31 43.99 -29.28 10.31
C ARG A 31 42.89 -30.13 9.68
N LEU A 32 41.73 -29.50 9.42
CA LEU A 32 40.68 -30.18 8.66
C LEU A 32 41.19 -30.55 7.27
N LYS A 33 40.66 -31.64 6.70
CA LYS A 33 41.03 -32.09 5.35
C LYS A 33 40.33 -31.32 4.23
N THR A 34 39.30 -30.56 4.56
CA THR A 34 38.53 -29.72 3.62
C THR A 34 38.91 -28.25 3.81
N CYS A 35 39.26 -27.55 2.73
CA CYS A 35 39.67 -26.16 2.79
C CYS A 35 38.52 -25.23 3.19
N ASN A 36 38.87 -24.05 3.71
CA ASN A 36 37.94 -23.03 4.17
C ASN A 36 36.96 -22.59 3.07
N LYS A 37 37.40 -22.50 1.80
CA LYS A 37 36.52 -22.19 0.66
C LYS A 37 35.43 -23.25 0.48
N CYS A 38 35.81 -24.53 0.41
CA CYS A 38 34.88 -25.64 0.24
C CYS A 38 33.88 -25.77 1.40
N ARG A 39 34.35 -25.54 2.63
CA ARG A 39 33.50 -25.51 3.83
C ARG A 39 32.55 -24.33 3.84
N HIS A 40 33.02 -23.16 3.41
CA HIS A 40 32.18 -21.97 3.27
C HIS A 40 31.05 -22.21 2.26
N VAL A 41 31.38 -22.73 1.07
CA VAL A 41 30.37 -23.08 0.05
C VAL A 41 29.35 -24.08 0.62
N ARG A 42 29.80 -25.15 1.30
CA ARG A 42 28.88 -26.11 1.94
C ARG A 42 27.99 -25.46 3.01
N LYS A 43 28.54 -24.53 3.80
CA LYS A 43 27.77 -23.79 4.81
C LYS A 43 26.71 -22.90 4.16
N VAL A 44 27.02 -22.28 3.02
CA VAL A 44 26.07 -21.46 2.25
C VAL A 44 24.99 -22.35 1.62
N GLU A 45 25.35 -23.47 0.97
CA GLU A 45 24.42 -24.48 0.45
C GLU A 45 23.42 -24.91 1.54
N LEU A 46 23.92 -25.32 2.71
CA LEU A 46 23.07 -25.75 3.82
C LEU A 46 22.18 -24.64 4.38
N LYS A 47 22.68 -23.40 4.40
CA LYS A 47 21.92 -22.24 4.89
C LYS A 47 20.81 -21.80 3.93
N ASN A 48 20.97 -22.08 2.64
CA ASN A 48 20.03 -21.70 1.59
C ASN A 48 19.20 -22.90 1.11
N LYS A 49 19.40 -24.09 1.67
CA LYS A 49 18.62 -25.28 1.32
C LYS A 49 17.15 -25.04 1.70
N LEU A 50 16.26 -25.24 0.74
CA LEU A 50 14.82 -25.24 0.99
C LEU A 50 14.40 -26.46 1.82
N SER A 51 13.29 -26.29 2.53
CA SER A 51 12.53 -27.38 3.15
C SER A 51 12.01 -28.33 2.07
N ASP A 52 11.89 -29.62 2.41
CA ASP A 52 11.48 -30.64 1.44
C ASP A 52 9.97 -30.54 1.12
N ASP A 53 9.13 -30.22 2.12
CA ASP A 53 7.68 -30.00 1.99
C ASP A 53 7.30 -28.54 2.29
N ILE A 54 6.94 -27.78 1.25
CA ILE A 54 6.58 -26.35 1.37
C ILE A 54 5.11 -26.17 0.97
N GLU A 55 4.30 -25.69 1.91
CA GLU A 55 2.91 -25.29 1.68
C GLU A 55 2.86 -23.86 1.14
N LEU A 56 2.18 -23.66 0.01
CA LEU A 56 2.03 -22.34 -0.61
C LEU A 56 0.84 -21.59 0.00
N LEU A 57 1.07 -20.92 1.13
CA LEU A 57 0.07 -20.06 1.79
C LEU A 57 -0.11 -18.71 1.09
N THR A 58 0.92 -18.23 0.42
CA THR A 58 0.92 -16.98 -0.33
C THR A 58 1.20 -17.26 -1.80
N THR A 59 0.34 -16.75 -2.67
CA THR A 59 0.51 -16.82 -4.12
C THR A 59 0.75 -15.44 -4.71
N ARG A 60 1.19 -15.41 -5.97
CA ARG A 60 1.36 -14.16 -6.69
C ARG A 60 0.02 -13.48 -6.95
N GLN A 61 -0.07 -12.19 -6.62
CA GLN A 61 -1.27 -11.38 -6.80
C GLN A 61 -0.90 -9.94 -7.18
N TYR A 62 -1.82 -9.26 -7.86
CA TYR A 62 -1.66 -7.88 -8.32
C TYR A 62 -2.81 -7.01 -7.82
N LYS A 63 -2.52 -5.73 -7.59
CA LYS A 63 -3.51 -4.79 -7.08
C LYS A 63 -4.58 -4.50 -8.13
N ILE A 64 -5.83 -4.41 -7.68
CA ILE A 64 -6.92 -3.87 -8.49
C ILE A 64 -6.79 -2.35 -8.48
N ILE A 65 -6.63 -1.74 -9.65
CA ILE A 65 -6.46 -0.29 -9.79
C ILE A 65 -7.81 0.37 -10.09
N PRO A 66 -8.34 1.23 -9.20
CA PRO A 66 -9.53 2.01 -9.48
C PRO A 66 -9.35 2.91 -10.72
N PRO A 67 -10.30 2.96 -11.67
CA PRO A 67 -10.20 3.78 -12.86
C PRO A 67 -9.95 5.27 -12.59
N GLN A 68 -10.47 5.79 -11.47
CA GLN A 68 -10.30 7.18 -11.05
C GLN A 68 -8.83 7.56 -10.76
N ARG A 69 -7.95 6.57 -10.59
CA ARG A 69 -6.51 6.76 -10.37
C ARG A 69 -5.71 6.77 -11.67
N ILE A 70 -6.28 6.25 -12.76
CA ILE A 70 -5.59 6.07 -14.04
C ILE A 70 -5.56 7.40 -14.80
N LEU A 71 -4.39 7.76 -15.32
CA LEU A 71 -4.23 8.93 -16.18
C LEU A 71 -4.75 8.63 -17.60
N ASP A 72 -5.58 9.52 -18.12
CA ASP A 72 -5.99 9.53 -19.53
C ASP A 72 -4.83 10.02 -20.41
N VAL A 73 -3.91 9.11 -20.76
CA VAL A 73 -2.70 9.42 -21.53
C VAL A 73 -2.98 9.94 -22.94
N GLN A 74 -4.05 9.47 -23.58
CA GLN A 74 -4.43 9.87 -24.94
C GLN A 74 -4.82 11.35 -24.97
N ARG A 75 -5.63 11.77 -24.00
CA ARG A 75 -6.01 13.18 -23.85
C ARG A 75 -4.83 14.13 -23.69
N TYR A 76 -3.73 13.65 -23.10
CA TYR A 76 -2.55 14.46 -22.80
C TYR A 76 -1.38 14.21 -23.75
N GLY A 77 -1.54 13.39 -24.79
CA GLY A 77 -0.50 13.11 -25.79
C GLY A 77 0.73 12.44 -25.20
N ILE A 78 0.55 11.50 -24.25
CA ILE A 78 1.65 10.73 -23.66
C ILE A 78 1.72 9.37 -24.37
N ASP A 79 2.82 9.13 -25.07
CA ASP A 79 3.06 7.86 -25.75
C ASP A 79 3.31 6.73 -24.75
N LEU A 80 2.62 5.61 -24.95
CA LEU A 80 2.84 4.38 -24.20
C LEU A 80 4.15 3.70 -24.65
N LYS A 81 4.78 3.01 -23.72
CA LYS A 81 5.93 2.12 -23.95
C LYS A 81 5.44 0.81 -24.55
N GLU A 82 4.37 0.24 -23.99
CA GLU A 82 3.70 -0.99 -24.41
C GLU A 82 2.18 -0.81 -24.28
N GLU A 83 1.39 -1.66 -24.96
CA GLU A 83 -0.07 -1.52 -25.02
C GLU A 83 -0.77 -1.61 -23.65
N ASP A 84 -0.22 -2.37 -22.70
CA ASP A 84 -0.76 -2.55 -21.36
C ASP A 84 -0.26 -1.50 -20.35
N GLU A 85 0.47 -0.48 -20.80
CA GLU A 85 1.00 0.53 -19.89
C GLU A 85 -0.10 1.48 -19.39
N ILE A 86 -0.20 1.56 -18.06
CA ILE A 86 -1.10 2.49 -17.37
C ILE A 86 -0.32 3.33 -16.37
N PHE A 87 -0.68 4.60 -16.23
CA PHE A 87 -0.10 5.51 -15.24
C PHE A 87 -1.08 5.73 -14.09
N VAL A 88 -0.67 5.38 -12.87
CA VAL A 88 -1.52 5.48 -11.68
C VAL A 88 -1.08 6.65 -10.79
N ARG A 89 -2.06 7.38 -10.26
CA ARG A 89 -1.82 8.54 -9.40
C ARG A 89 -1.24 8.11 -8.05
N MET A 90 -0.09 8.65 -7.67
CA MET A 90 0.52 8.40 -6.36
C MET A 90 0.06 9.45 -5.35
N ILE A 91 -0.85 9.08 -4.45
CA ILE A 91 -1.58 10.05 -3.61
C ILE A 91 -0.70 10.80 -2.59
N GLU A 92 0.36 10.16 -2.12
CA GLU A 92 1.33 10.74 -1.16
C GLU A 92 2.33 11.70 -1.84
N TYR A 93 2.34 11.74 -3.17
CA TYR A 93 3.31 12.51 -3.94
C TYR A 93 2.64 13.65 -4.67
N LYS A 94 3.30 14.81 -4.67
CA LYS A 94 2.74 16.00 -5.29
C LYS A 94 2.69 15.84 -6.80
N ASP A 95 1.47 15.79 -7.34
CA ASP A 95 1.18 15.88 -8.77
C ASP A 95 1.91 14.80 -9.60
N LEU A 96 2.03 13.58 -9.05
CA LEU A 96 2.84 12.50 -9.62
C LEU A 96 2.02 11.26 -9.98
N TRP A 97 2.39 10.64 -11.11
CA TRP A 97 1.91 9.34 -11.57
C TRP A 97 3.10 8.43 -11.88
N ILE A 98 2.96 7.14 -11.62
CA ILE A 98 3.94 6.10 -11.97
C ILE A 98 3.27 5.06 -12.87
N SER A 99 3.97 4.61 -13.90
CA SER A 99 3.50 3.52 -14.76
C SER A 99 3.81 2.16 -14.16
N ASN A 100 3.10 1.11 -14.60
CA ASN A 100 3.45 -0.29 -14.36
C ASN A 100 4.80 -0.73 -14.97
N TYR A 101 5.49 0.15 -15.70
CA TYR A 101 6.85 0.00 -16.24
C TYR A 101 7.91 0.90 -15.59
N GLY A 102 7.56 1.62 -14.51
CA GLY A 102 8.48 2.50 -13.79
C GLY A 102 8.79 3.85 -14.47
N ARG A 103 8.10 4.22 -15.56
CA ARG A 103 8.08 5.60 -16.10
C ARG A 103 7.23 6.49 -15.19
N ALA A 104 7.63 7.74 -14.99
CA ALA A 104 6.88 8.68 -14.14
C ALA A 104 6.41 9.90 -14.94
N VAL A 105 5.19 10.35 -14.66
CA VAL A 105 4.59 11.56 -15.24
C VAL A 105 4.30 12.54 -14.11
N LYS A 106 4.57 13.82 -14.36
CA LYS A 106 4.24 14.90 -13.44
C LYS A 106 3.33 15.93 -14.08
N LYS A 107 2.31 16.35 -13.33
CA LYS A 107 1.43 17.44 -13.73
C LYS A 107 2.07 18.80 -13.42
N ASN A 108 2.08 19.67 -14.42
CA ASN A 108 2.53 21.06 -14.34
C ASN A 108 1.41 21.97 -14.89
N GLY A 109 0.60 22.54 -14.00
CA GLY A 109 -0.58 23.31 -14.39
C GLY A 109 -1.61 22.42 -15.08
N SER A 110 -1.90 22.69 -16.35
CA SER A 110 -2.78 21.88 -17.20
C SER A 110 -2.05 20.78 -17.99
N SER A 111 -0.71 20.83 -18.04
CA SER A 111 0.11 19.89 -18.82
C SER A 111 0.59 18.71 -17.97
N TYR A 112 0.86 17.57 -18.63
CA TYR A 112 1.47 16.38 -18.04
C TYR A 112 2.76 16.07 -18.80
N ASN A 113 3.85 15.88 -18.07
CA ASN A 113 5.17 15.71 -18.67
C ASN A 113 5.85 14.45 -18.12
N LEU A 114 6.41 13.63 -19.01
CA LEU A 114 7.28 12.52 -18.62
C LEU A 114 8.54 13.05 -17.92
N LEU A 115 8.85 12.46 -16.77
CA LEU A 115 10.04 12.79 -16.01
C LEU A 115 11.25 12.04 -16.56
N LYS A 116 12.39 12.74 -16.61
CA LYS A 116 13.69 12.10 -16.81
C LYS A 116 14.20 11.61 -15.46
N GLY A 117 14.23 10.29 -15.27
CA GLY A 117 14.81 9.67 -14.08
C GLY A 117 16.34 9.71 -14.08
N LYS A 118 16.93 9.31 -12.96
CA LYS A 118 18.38 9.13 -12.78
C LYS A 118 18.65 7.71 -12.34
N ILE A 119 19.64 7.07 -12.96
CA ILE A 119 20.13 5.75 -12.54
C ILE A 119 21.15 5.98 -11.42
N ASP A 120 20.97 5.31 -10.30
CA ASP A 120 21.92 5.36 -9.20
C ASP A 120 23.15 4.48 -9.44
N LYS A 121 24.13 4.52 -8.52
CA LYS A 121 25.36 3.71 -8.61
C LYS A 121 25.13 2.19 -8.57
N TRP A 122 23.93 1.78 -8.18
CA TRP A 122 23.54 0.38 -8.02
C TRP A 122 22.66 -0.12 -9.17
N GLY A 123 22.36 0.73 -10.16
CA GLY A 123 21.56 0.39 -11.33
C GLY A 123 20.05 0.63 -11.19
N HIS A 124 19.59 1.28 -10.12
CA HIS A 124 18.16 1.53 -9.90
C HIS A 124 17.74 2.88 -10.49
N LEU A 125 16.61 2.89 -11.21
CA LEU A 125 15.98 4.10 -11.71
C LEU A 125 15.30 4.87 -10.57
N SER A 126 15.53 6.18 -10.51
CA SER A 126 14.97 7.03 -9.46
C SER A 126 14.52 8.40 -9.96
N TYR A 127 13.57 9.01 -9.25
CA TYR A 127 13.00 10.32 -9.57
C TYR A 127 13.11 11.29 -8.40
N ALA A 128 13.49 12.53 -8.69
CA ALA A 128 13.44 13.62 -7.71
C ALA A 128 12.00 14.16 -7.61
N VAL A 129 11.33 13.90 -6.51
CA VAL A 129 9.90 14.17 -6.32
C VAL A 129 9.64 14.91 -5.01
N LYS A 130 8.37 15.23 -4.74
CA LYS A 130 7.94 15.80 -3.48
C LYS A 130 6.94 14.86 -2.82
N LYS A 131 7.27 14.34 -1.64
CA LYS A 131 6.41 13.48 -0.83
C LYS A 131 5.80 14.27 0.31
N GLU A 132 4.54 14.04 0.59
CA GLU A 132 3.83 14.62 1.73
C GLU A 132 4.30 13.95 3.04
N ILE A 133 4.67 14.75 4.04
CA ILE A 133 5.13 14.25 5.33
C ILE A 133 4.49 15.09 6.43
N TYR A 134 3.99 14.43 7.48
CA TYR A 134 3.53 15.09 8.68
C TYR A 134 4.70 15.40 9.61
N LYS A 135 4.96 16.69 9.86
CA LYS A 135 6.03 17.15 10.76
C LYS A 135 5.59 18.42 11.49
N ASN A 136 5.90 18.51 12.78
CA ASN A 136 5.57 19.67 13.63
C ASN A 136 4.09 20.08 13.58
N GLY A 137 3.19 19.10 13.63
CA GLY A 137 1.74 19.36 13.65
C GLY A 137 1.13 19.71 12.28
N LYS A 138 1.89 19.57 11.19
CA LYS A 138 1.43 19.95 9.85
C LYS A 138 1.90 18.98 8.76
N TRP A 139 1.02 18.71 7.81
CA TRP A 139 1.33 18.07 6.54
C TRP A 139 1.99 19.06 5.59
N THR A 140 3.16 18.71 5.07
CA THR A 140 3.90 19.52 4.10
C THR A 140 4.71 18.65 3.15
N TYR A 141 4.89 19.12 1.93
CA TYR A 141 5.66 18.43 0.91
C TYR A 141 7.17 18.69 1.05
N TYR A 142 7.96 17.62 1.14
CA TYR A 142 9.42 17.66 1.17
C TYR A 142 10.01 17.01 -0.08
N LYS A 143 11.16 17.52 -0.53
CA LYS A 143 11.90 16.90 -1.63
C LYS A 143 12.42 15.54 -1.17
N THR A 144 12.24 14.52 -1.98
CA THR A 144 12.76 13.17 -1.75
C THR A 144 13.11 12.50 -3.07
N THR A 145 13.78 11.35 -2.99
CA THR A 145 14.06 10.47 -4.12
C THR A 145 13.10 9.29 -4.07
N LEU A 146 12.42 9.03 -5.18
CA LEU A 146 11.54 7.87 -5.35
C LEU A 146 12.25 6.84 -6.23
N ALA A 147 12.49 5.65 -5.71
CA ALA A 147 12.97 4.52 -6.51
C ALA A 147 11.80 3.94 -7.32
N ALA A 148 12.00 3.75 -8.63
CA ALA A 148 10.95 3.35 -9.56
C ALA A 148 10.43 1.93 -9.26
N ASP A 149 11.33 0.99 -9.02
CA ASP A 149 11.01 -0.40 -8.63
C ASP A 149 10.08 -0.47 -7.42
N HIS A 150 10.41 0.23 -6.34
CA HIS A 150 9.60 0.26 -5.12
C HIS A 150 8.27 0.98 -5.36
N ALA A 151 8.26 2.03 -6.19
CA ALA A 151 7.01 2.70 -6.56
C ALA A 151 6.09 1.75 -7.33
N VAL A 152 6.61 1.03 -8.34
CA VAL A 152 5.83 0.05 -9.10
C VAL A 152 5.37 -1.10 -8.20
N MET A 153 6.26 -1.65 -7.39
CA MET A 153 5.94 -2.73 -6.47
C MET A 153 4.80 -2.35 -5.53
N ASN A 154 4.87 -1.17 -4.90
CA ASN A 154 3.83 -0.71 -3.96
C ASN A 154 2.50 -0.40 -4.63
N GLU A 155 2.50 0.03 -5.89
CA GLU A 155 1.28 0.49 -6.57
C GLU A 155 0.58 -0.62 -7.38
N PHE A 156 1.30 -1.68 -7.77
CA PHE A 156 0.79 -2.70 -8.69
C PHE A 156 0.87 -4.15 -8.16
N VAL A 157 1.73 -4.44 -7.19
CA VAL A 157 1.94 -5.79 -6.65
C VAL A 157 1.36 -5.90 -5.24
N VAL A 158 0.64 -6.98 -4.94
CA VAL A 158 0.16 -7.24 -3.57
C VAL A 158 1.34 -7.72 -2.74
N ASN A 159 1.69 -6.98 -1.70
CA ASN A 159 2.72 -7.36 -0.75
C ASN A 159 2.08 -7.99 0.50
N PRO A 160 2.25 -9.30 0.73
CA PRO A 160 1.61 -10.03 1.83
C PRO A 160 2.09 -9.58 3.22
N ASP A 161 3.26 -8.94 3.30
CA ASP A 161 3.87 -8.47 4.54
C ASP A 161 4.71 -7.22 4.27
N ILE A 162 4.03 -6.07 4.25
CA ILE A 162 4.66 -4.77 3.93
C ILE A 162 5.71 -4.33 4.96
N ARG A 163 5.65 -4.88 6.17
CA ARG A 163 6.60 -4.56 7.25
C ARG A 163 7.96 -5.18 6.97
N ASN A 164 7.98 -6.44 6.53
CA ASN A 164 9.21 -7.22 6.40
C ASN A 164 9.69 -7.37 4.96
N ASN A 165 8.78 -7.38 3.98
CA ASN A 165 9.11 -7.55 2.56
C ASN A 165 9.47 -6.22 1.91
N VAL A 166 10.61 -5.67 2.33
CA VAL A 166 11.12 -4.36 1.90
C VAL A 166 12.15 -4.44 0.77
N LYS A 167 12.50 -5.64 0.31
CA LYS A 167 13.40 -5.85 -0.84
C LYS A 167 12.56 -6.11 -2.09
N CYS A 168 13.05 -5.61 -3.22
CA CYS A 168 12.49 -5.87 -4.53
C CYS A 168 13.45 -6.77 -5.30
N TRP A 169 13.01 -7.95 -5.71
CA TRP A 169 13.73 -8.79 -6.67
C TRP A 169 13.24 -8.51 -8.08
N HIS A 170 14.18 -8.38 -9.01
CA HIS A 170 13.95 -8.20 -10.43
C HIS A 170 14.21 -9.52 -11.14
N LEU A 171 13.22 -10.02 -11.88
CA LEU A 171 13.36 -11.23 -12.69
C LEU A 171 14.52 -11.07 -13.68
N GLY A 172 15.37 -12.07 -13.80
CA GLY A 172 16.59 -12.04 -14.62
C GLY A 172 17.69 -11.11 -14.11
N GLY A 173 17.52 -10.50 -12.92
CA GLY A 173 18.50 -9.62 -12.30
C GLY A 173 18.65 -8.24 -12.95
N ASP A 174 17.77 -7.87 -13.90
CA ASP A 174 17.79 -6.53 -14.52
C ASP A 174 17.08 -5.50 -13.65
N LYS A 175 17.87 -4.68 -12.95
CA LYS A 175 17.38 -3.63 -12.06
C LYS A 175 16.69 -2.45 -12.77
N LEU A 176 16.82 -2.35 -14.09
CA LEU A 176 16.12 -1.37 -14.90
C LEU A 176 14.77 -1.87 -15.39
N ASP A 177 14.53 -3.18 -15.32
CA ASP A 177 13.25 -3.78 -15.64
C ASP A 177 12.24 -3.58 -14.50
N ASN A 178 11.58 -2.43 -14.55
CA ASN A 178 10.57 -2.06 -13.57
C ASN A 178 9.16 -2.49 -13.99
N TYR A 179 9.01 -3.50 -14.87
CA TYR A 179 7.69 -4.04 -15.17
C TYR A 179 7.14 -4.78 -13.97
N TYR A 180 5.94 -4.43 -13.51
CA TYR A 180 5.38 -4.95 -12.27
C TYR A 180 5.30 -6.48 -12.18
N LYS A 181 5.10 -7.18 -13.31
CA LYS A 181 5.11 -8.66 -13.35
C LYS A 181 6.51 -9.27 -13.31
N HIS A 182 7.56 -8.48 -13.26
CA HIS A 182 8.94 -8.93 -13.07
C HIS A 182 9.48 -8.57 -11.69
N LEU A 183 8.66 -7.94 -10.84
CA LEU A 183 9.04 -7.54 -9.49
C LEU A 183 8.44 -8.49 -8.43
N TYR A 184 9.22 -8.77 -7.39
CA TYR A 184 8.81 -9.58 -6.24
C TYR A 184 9.17 -8.88 -4.92
N PRO A 185 8.19 -8.62 -4.03
CA PRO A 185 8.44 -8.16 -2.68
C PRO A 185 8.97 -9.31 -1.82
N LEU A 186 10.17 -9.14 -1.26
CA LEU A 186 10.86 -10.14 -0.47
C LEU A 186 11.42 -9.55 0.82
N ASN A 187 11.57 -10.39 1.83
CA ASN A 187 12.40 -10.04 2.99
C ASN A 187 13.89 -10.26 2.69
N GLN A 188 14.75 -9.85 3.64
CA GLN A 188 16.20 -9.93 3.47
C GLN A 188 16.74 -11.37 3.33
N ALA A 189 16.13 -12.34 3.99
CA ALA A 189 16.55 -13.74 3.94
C ALA A 189 16.17 -14.38 2.61
N GLN A 190 14.94 -14.17 2.16
CA GLN A 190 14.43 -14.64 0.87
C GLN A 190 15.24 -14.06 -0.30
N TYR A 191 15.46 -12.74 -0.30
CA TYR A 191 16.30 -12.08 -1.31
C TYR A 191 17.71 -12.71 -1.37
N ARG A 192 18.31 -13.01 -0.22
CA ARG A 192 19.64 -13.64 -0.16
C ARG A 192 19.62 -15.03 -0.81
N VAL A 193 18.61 -15.84 -0.53
CA VAL A 193 18.49 -17.21 -1.07
C VAL A 193 18.34 -17.16 -2.59
N ILE A 194 17.43 -16.33 -3.08
CA ILE A 194 17.19 -16.16 -4.53
C ILE A 194 18.44 -15.60 -5.22
N ASN A 195 19.07 -14.57 -4.66
CA ASN A 195 20.29 -14.00 -5.22
C ASN A 195 21.43 -15.04 -5.29
N ALA A 196 21.57 -15.89 -4.26
CA ALA A 196 22.59 -16.93 -4.27
C ALA A 196 22.32 -17.99 -5.35
N HIS A 197 21.06 -18.44 -5.48
CA HIS A 197 20.65 -19.39 -6.51
C HIS A 197 20.86 -18.82 -7.92
N PHE A 198 20.42 -17.59 -8.16
CA PHE A 198 20.58 -16.90 -9.44
C PHE A 198 22.06 -16.68 -9.79
N THR A 199 22.90 -16.32 -8.81
CA THR A 199 24.35 -16.15 -9.05
C THR A 199 25.03 -17.47 -9.44
N GLU A 200 24.54 -18.60 -8.94
CA GLU A 200 25.11 -19.93 -9.20
C GLU A 200 24.60 -20.56 -10.51
N THR A 201 23.31 -20.41 -10.80
CA THR A 201 22.63 -21.12 -11.88
C THR A 201 22.27 -20.23 -13.07
N GLY A 202 22.11 -18.92 -12.84
CA GLY A 202 21.51 -17.99 -13.80
C GLY A 202 19.98 -18.09 -13.88
N GLU A 203 19.34 -18.88 -13.01
CA GLU A 203 17.89 -19.14 -13.05
C GLU A 203 17.17 -18.53 -11.84
N ASP A 204 15.96 -18.03 -12.07
CA ASP A 204 15.06 -17.47 -11.05
C ASP A 204 13.59 -17.70 -11.39
N SER A 205 13.25 -18.95 -11.74
CA SER A 205 11.87 -19.32 -12.08
C SER A 205 10.86 -18.91 -11.00
N GLU A 206 9.64 -18.55 -11.42
CA GLU A 206 8.57 -18.13 -10.50
C GLU A 206 8.24 -19.21 -9.46
N ASP A 207 8.23 -20.50 -9.84
CA ASP A 207 8.03 -21.62 -8.91
C ASP A 207 9.09 -21.65 -7.80
N PHE A 208 10.36 -21.43 -8.15
CA PHE A 208 11.43 -21.36 -7.16
C PHE A 208 11.28 -20.15 -6.23
N ILE A 209 10.96 -18.97 -6.78
CA ILE A 209 10.74 -17.77 -5.98
C ILE A 209 9.55 -17.97 -5.02
N LEU A 210 8.44 -18.55 -5.48
CA LEU A 210 7.27 -18.83 -4.66
C LEU A 210 7.56 -19.85 -3.55
N LYS A 211 8.37 -20.87 -3.82
CA LYS A 211 8.85 -21.81 -2.80
C LYS A 211 9.67 -21.08 -1.73
N VAL A 212 10.63 -20.23 -2.12
CA VAL A 212 11.43 -19.42 -1.18
C VAL A 212 10.54 -18.48 -0.36
N MET A 213 9.55 -17.85 -1.00
CA MET A 213 8.62 -16.93 -0.33
C MET A 213 7.78 -17.63 0.76
N ASN A 214 7.45 -18.91 0.57
CA ASN A 214 6.58 -19.68 1.46
C ASN A 214 7.31 -20.58 2.46
N ASP A 215 8.59 -20.86 2.23
CA ASP A 215 9.39 -21.68 3.15
C ASP A 215 9.54 -21.01 4.52
N VAL A 216 9.12 -21.72 5.57
CA VAL A 216 9.17 -21.28 6.96
C VAL A 216 10.59 -20.88 7.41
N LEU A 217 11.62 -21.51 6.85
CA LEU A 217 13.03 -21.23 7.19
C LEU A 217 13.48 -19.81 6.81
N PHE A 218 12.77 -19.17 5.88
CA PHE A 218 13.09 -17.81 5.41
C PHE A 218 12.00 -16.80 5.76
N LYS A 219 11.05 -17.17 6.62
CA LYS A 219 10.11 -16.22 7.23
C LYS A 219 10.82 -15.45 8.36
N GLN A 220 10.25 -14.30 8.68
CA GLN A 220 10.66 -13.46 9.80
C GLN A 220 10.29 -14.11 11.16
N ASP A 221 10.92 -13.65 12.24
CA ASP A 221 10.78 -14.25 13.57
C ASP A 221 9.35 -14.16 14.15
N ASP A 222 8.59 -13.13 13.78
CA ASP A 222 7.19 -12.92 14.19
C ASP A 222 6.18 -13.65 13.28
N TRP A 223 6.65 -14.51 12.38
CA TRP A 223 5.78 -15.32 11.53
C TRP A 223 5.29 -16.59 12.25
N GLY A 224 4.03 -16.96 11.99
CA GLY A 224 3.48 -18.24 12.40
C GLY A 224 2.23 -18.57 11.60
N LYS A 225 2.06 -19.85 11.23
CA LYS A 225 0.93 -20.31 10.41
C LYS A 225 -0.44 -19.91 11.00
N CYS A 226 -0.59 -19.97 12.32
CA CYS A 226 -1.83 -19.62 13.02
C CYS A 226 -2.27 -18.15 12.83
N TYR A 227 -1.34 -17.24 12.52
CA TYR A 227 -1.64 -15.83 12.26
C TYR A 227 -2.18 -15.59 10.85
N TYR A 228 -2.03 -16.55 9.94
CA TYR A 228 -2.55 -16.52 8.57
C TYR A 228 -3.89 -17.24 8.43
N GLU A 229 -4.43 -17.80 9.53
CA GLU A 229 -5.78 -18.37 9.55
C GLU A 229 -6.84 -17.27 9.38
N LEU A 230 -7.78 -17.51 8.47
CA LEU A 230 -8.90 -16.61 8.21
C LEU A 230 -9.87 -16.63 9.39
N ARG A 231 -10.03 -15.48 10.06
CA ARG A 231 -10.81 -15.33 11.31
C ARG A 231 -11.99 -14.40 11.15
N ILE A 232 -11.80 -13.25 10.49
CA ILE A 232 -12.83 -12.21 10.39
C ILE A 232 -13.60 -12.37 9.09
N CYS A 233 -14.88 -12.74 9.20
CA CYS A 233 -15.78 -12.97 8.06
C CYS A 233 -15.25 -13.97 7.02
N GLY A 234 -14.34 -14.88 7.40
CA GLY A 234 -13.70 -15.82 6.47
C GLY A 234 -12.71 -15.17 5.49
N VAL A 235 -12.27 -13.93 5.74
CA VAL A 235 -11.38 -13.18 4.84
C VAL A 235 -10.20 -12.56 5.58
N GLY A 236 -10.44 -11.95 6.74
CA GLY A 236 -9.39 -11.25 7.49
C GLY A 236 -8.56 -12.16 8.39
N TYR A 237 -7.25 -11.95 8.42
CA TYR A 237 -6.28 -12.64 9.28
C TYR A 237 -5.28 -11.65 9.92
N VAL A 238 -4.54 -12.09 10.95
CA VAL A 238 -3.71 -11.19 11.77
C VAL A 238 -2.35 -10.90 11.12
N GLY A 239 -1.70 -11.92 10.55
CA GLY A 239 -0.47 -11.85 9.77
C GLY A 239 0.85 -11.82 10.55
N SER A 240 0.85 -11.49 11.84
CA SER A 240 2.06 -11.42 12.66
C SER A 240 1.78 -11.66 14.15
N ALA A 241 2.75 -12.24 14.85
CA ALA A 241 2.74 -12.41 16.30
C ALA A 241 2.82 -11.08 17.08
N VAL A 242 3.34 -10.01 16.46
CA VAL A 242 3.54 -8.71 17.14
C VAL A 242 2.44 -7.69 16.84
N ALA A 243 1.41 -8.07 16.09
CA ALA A 243 0.29 -7.18 15.76
C ALA A 243 -0.60 -6.90 16.99
N ASP A 244 -0.98 -5.64 17.22
CA ASP A 244 -1.80 -5.26 18.37
C ASP A 244 -3.29 -5.45 18.08
N THR A 245 -3.80 -6.64 18.40
CA THR A 245 -5.21 -7.01 18.23
C THR A 245 -6.16 -6.34 19.24
N HIS A 246 -5.65 -5.54 20.18
CA HIS A 246 -6.45 -4.74 21.10
C HIS A 246 -6.45 -3.25 20.74
N SER A 247 -5.68 -2.85 19.73
CA SER A 247 -5.59 -1.46 19.26
C SER A 247 -6.90 -0.93 18.68
N VAL A 248 -7.01 0.40 18.64
CA VAL A 248 -8.06 1.09 17.87
C VAL A 248 -7.99 0.72 16.39
N ALA A 249 -6.78 0.55 15.84
CA ALA A 249 -6.57 0.14 14.46
C ALA A 249 -7.25 -1.21 14.17
N TYR A 250 -7.08 -2.19 15.07
CA TYR A 250 -7.73 -3.50 14.95
C TYR A 250 -9.25 -3.40 14.95
N GLN A 251 -9.82 -2.57 15.83
CA GLN A 251 -11.28 -2.37 15.84
C GLN A 251 -11.76 -1.74 14.52
N ARG A 252 -11.07 -0.71 14.01
CA ARG A 252 -11.45 -0.08 12.72
C ARG A 252 -11.34 -1.03 11.54
N TRP A 253 -10.28 -1.83 11.51
CA TRP A 253 -10.07 -2.88 10.50
C TRP A 253 -11.17 -3.95 10.55
N LYS A 254 -11.47 -4.43 11.76
CA LYS A 254 -12.55 -5.41 11.99
C LYS A 254 -13.90 -4.85 11.54
N ASP A 255 -14.25 -3.63 11.95
CA ASP A 255 -15.50 -2.96 11.55
C ASP A 255 -15.60 -2.76 10.04
N MET A 256 -14.49 -2.44 9.36
CA MET A 256 -14.43 -2.37 7.91
C MET A 256 -14.78 -3.72 7.26
N LEU A 257 -14.15 -4.81 7.71
CA LEU A 257 -14.42 -6.16 7.18
C LEU A 257 -15.85 -6.62 7.47
N TYR A 258 -16.37 -6.38 8.67
CA TYR A 258 -17.77 -6.73 8.99
C TYR A 258 -18.75 -5.98 8.09
N ARG A 259 -18.52 -4.69 7.83
CA ARG A 259 -19.39 -3.92 6.93
C ARG A 259 -19.42 -4.50 5.52
N CYS A 260 -18.27 -4.89 4.98
CA CYS A 260 -18.18 -5.42 3.62
C CYS A 260 -18.67 -6.87 3.48
N TYR A 261 -18.38 -7.73 4.47
CA TYR A 261 -18.45 -9.18 4.26
C TYR A 261 -19.42 -9.93 5.19
N SER A 262 -20.00 -9.28 6.21
CA SER A 262 -20.92 -9.98 7.12
C SER A 262 -22.32 -10.22 6.55
N GLY A 263 -22.66 -9.59 5.42
CA GLY A 263 -24.01 -9.62 4.83
C GLY A 263 -25.07 -8.85 5.62
N ARG A 264 -24.68 -8.11 6.68
CA ARG A 264 -25.62 -7.40 7.56
C ARG A 264 -25.96 -5.97 7.12
N TYR A 265 -25.17 -5.39 6.22
CA TYR A 265 -25.25 -3.98 5.85
C TYR A 265 -25.48 -3.85 4.35
N GLU A 266 -26.74 -3.67 3.94
CA GLU A 266 -27.14 -3.53 2.54
C GLU A 266 -26.44 -2.34 1.86
N GLU A 267 -26.17 -1.26 2.60
CA GLU A 267 -25.50 -0.08 2.05
C GLU A 267 -24.02 -0.30 1.69
N TYR A 268 -23.45 -1.44 2.12
CA TYR A 268 -22.10 -1.87 1.76
C TYR A 268 -22.11 -2.99 0.70
N GLU A 269 -23.25 -3.27 0.07
CA GLU A 269 -23.32 -4.28 -0.99
C GLU A 269 -22.37 -3.97 -2.17
N GLY A 270 -21.55 -4.96 -2.49
CA GLY A 270 -20.49 -4.87 -3.49
C GLY A 270 -19.27 -4.06 -3.05
N CYS A 271 -19.19 -3.63 -1.78
CA CYS A 271 -17.95 -3.09 -1.23
C CYS A 271 -16.96 -4.22 -0.94
N THR A 272 -15.69 -4.00 -1.26
CA THR A 272 -14.60 -4.95 -1.06
C THR A 272 -13.42 -4.28 -0.35
N VAL A 273 -12.49 -5.09 0.14
CA VAL A 273 -11.23 -4.67 0.76
C VAL A 273 -10.09 -5.21 -0.10
N CYS A 274 -9.02 -4.44 -0.28
CA CYS A 274 -7.85 -4.91 -1.02
C CYS A 274 -7.17 -6.08 -0.31
N GLU A 275 -6.52 -6.95 -1.08
CA GLU A 275 -5.88 -8.17 -0.57
C GLU A 275 -4.84 -7.88 0.53
N GLU A 276 -4.09 -6.79 0.40
CA GLU A 276 -3.12 -6.39 1.42
C GLU A 276 -3.78 -6.09 2.77
N TRP A 277 -5.02 -5.60 2.78
CA TRP A 277 -5.78 -5.29 3.98
C TRP A 277 -6.63 -6.46 4.49
N HIS A 278 -6.62 -7.62 3.83
CA HIS A 278 -7.05 -8.87 4.46
C HIS A 278 -6.07 -9.27 5.58
N ASN A 279 -4.80 -8.83 5.50
CA ASN A 279 -3.83 -8.90 6.59
C ASN A 279 -3.95 -7.68 7.52
N PHE A 280 -4.32 -7.88 8.78
CA PHE A 280 -4.34 -6.80 9.78
C PHE A 280 -2.98 -6.14 9.98
N SER A 281 -1.87 -6.90 9.98
CA SER A 281 -0.53 -6.32 10.19
C SER A 281 -0.15 -5.30 9.11
N ASN A 282 -0.60 -5.52 7.87
CA ASN A 282 -0.43 -4.55 6.79
C ASN A 282 -1.32 -3.32 7.01
N PHE A 283 -2.60 -3.51 7.34
CA PHE A 283 -3.50 -2.40 7.67
C PHE A 283 -2.95 -1.57 8.84
N GLU A 284 -2.43 -2.21 9.89
CA GLU A 284 -1.85 -1.56 11.06
C GLU A 284 -0.67 -0.65 10.70
N VAL A 285 0.22 -1.10 9.83
CA VAL A 285 1.33 -0.28 9.33
C VAL A 285 0.81 0.95 8.60
N TRP A 286 -0.17 0.80 7.71
CA TRP A 286 -0.79 1.94 7.03
C TRP A 286 -1.51 2.88 8.00
N TYR A 287 -2.28 2.32 8.94
CA TYR A 287 -3.08 3.09 9.88
C TYR A 287 -2.19 3.95 10.77
N ASN A 288 -1.12 3.36 11.33
CA ASN A 288 -0.18 4.07 12.20
C ASN A 288 0.63 5.13 11.44
N LEU A 289 0.96 4.89 10.16
CA LEU A 289 1.63 5.87 9.32
C LEU A 289 0.76 7.11 9.05
N HIS A 290 -0.56 6.93 9.00
CA HIS A 290 -1.54 7.97 8.67
C HIS A 290 -2.25 8.57 9.89
N LEU A 291 -2.09 7.98 11.06
CA LEU A 291 -2.65 8.47 12.31
C LEU A 291 -1.81 9.65 12.81
N HIS A 292 -2.40 10.84 12.77
CA HIS A 292 -1.75 12.06 13.26
C HIS A 292 -2.71 12.92 14.09
N GLY A 293 -2.13 13.63 15.05
CA GLY A 293 -2.89 14.41 16.02
C GLY A 293 -3.38 13.55 17.20
N SER A 294 -4.12 14.18 18.11
CA SER A 294 -4.69 13.54 19.30
C SER A 294 -6.16 13.15 19.13
N ASP A 295 -6.80 13.63 18.07
CA ASP A 295 -8.25 13.49 17.89
C ASP A 295 -8.62 12.08 17.40
N PRO A 296 -9.76 11.53 17.84
CA PRO A 296 -10.33 10.34 17.24
C PRO A 296 -10.53 10.53 15.72
N VAL A 297 -10.01 9.58 14.95
CA VAL A 297 -10.17 9.52 13.50
C VAL A 297 -11.11 8.41 13.08
N ASP A 298 -11.75 8.62 11.93
CA ASP A 298 -12.57 7.65 11.23
C ASP A 298 -11.89 7.26 9.91
N LEU A 299 -12.01 5.97 9.57
CA LEU A 299 -11.64 5.43 8.26
C LEU A 299 -12.80 5.63 7.28
N ASP A 300 -12.52 6.32 6.17
CA ASP A 300 -13.50 6.58 5.12
C ASP A 300 -12.94 6.27 3.73
N LYS A 301 -13.76 5.69 2.85
CA LYS A 301 -13.41 5.27 1.47
C LYS A 301 -13.98 6.18 0.37
N ASP A 302 -14.90 7.06 0.74
CA ASP A 302 -15.77 7.82 -0.17
C ASP A 302 -15.32 9.28 -0.34
N ILE A 303 -14.58 9.83 0.62
CA ILE A 303 -14.11 11.23 0.60
C ILE A 303 -13.16 11.46 -0.59
N LEU A 304 -12.24 10.54 -0.85
CA LEU A 304 -11.28 10.69 -1.96
C LEU A 304 -11.93 10.40 -3.32
N TYR A 305 -12.82 9.41 -3.35
CA TYR A 305 -13.53 8.97 -4.56
C TYR A 305 -14.99 8.69 -4.23
N LYS A 306 -15.87 9.61 -4.65
CA LYS A 306 -17.31 9.52 -4.37
C LYS A 306 -17.92 8.26 -5.01
N GLY A 307 -18.64 7.48 -4.21
CA GLY A 307 -19.30 6.24 -4.66
C GLY A 307 -18.34 5.06 -4.83
N ASN A 308 -17.11 5.17 -4.32
CA ASN A 308 -16.14 4.10 -4.34
C ASN A 308 -16.59 2.89 -3.51
N LYS A 309 -16.25 1.70 -4.00
CA LYS A 309 -16.58 0.42 -3.38
C LYS A 309 -15.37 -0.35 -2.88
N LEU A 310 -14.15 0.10 -3.16
CA LEU A 310 -12.93 -0.57 -2.72
C LEU A 310 -12.31 0.15 -1.52
N TYR A 311 -12.13 -0.56 -0.40
CA TYR A 311 -11.25 -0.13 0.69
C TYR A 311 -9.80 -0.53 0.38
N SER A 312 -8.92 0.45 0.19
CA SER A 312 -7.47 0.27 0.10
C SER A 312 -6.73 1.49 0.65
N ASP A 313 -5.41 1.41 0.75
CA ASP A 313 -4.54 2.52 1.16
C ASP A 313 -4.62 3.72 0.22
N GLU A 314 -4.92 3.48 -1.07
CA GLU A 314 -4.96 4.53 -2.08
C GLU A 314 -6.36 5.11 -2.30
N THR A 315 -7.41 4.45 -1.79
CA THR A 315 -8.80 4.94 -1.84
C THR A 315 -9.32 5.47 -0.51
N CYS A 316 -8.72 5.05 0.61
CA CYS A 316 -9.16 5.45 1.94
C CYS A 316 -8.38 6.63 2.53
N CYS A 317 -9.01 7.25 3.52
CA CYS A 317 -8.38 8.24 4.37
C CYS A 317 -8.79 8.10 5.82
N LEU A 318 -7.88 8.49 6.71
CA LEU A 318 -8.20 8.81 8.10
C LEU A 318 -8.52 10.29 8.21
N VAL A 319 -9.69 10.60 8.74
CA VAL A 319 -10.17 11.98 8.93
C VAL A 319 -10.73 12.15 10.34
N PRO A 320 -10.66 13.35 10.93
CA PRO A 320 -11.39 13.65 12.16
C PRO A 320 -12.88 13.32 12.02
N HIS A 321 -13.49 12.79 13.08
CA HIS A 321 -14.90 12.41 13.11
C HIS A 321 -15.84 13.52 12.59
N CYS A 322 -15.51 14.76 12.93
CA CYS A 322 -16.27 15.92 12.55
C CYS A 322 -16.24 16.20 11.03
N ILE A 323 -15.18 15.83 10.32
CA ILE A 323 -15.10 15.87 8.86
C ILE A 323 -15.92 14.71 8.27
N ASN A 324 -15.74 13.50 8.79
CA ASN A 324 -16.42 12.30 8.31
C ASN A 324 -17.95 12.45 8.32
N THR A 325 -18.49 12.94 9.43
CA THR A 325 -19.95 13.14 9.60
C THR A 325 -20.59 14.05 8.55
N LEU A 326 -19.85 15.01 7.98
CA LEU A 326 -20.37 15.90 6.93
C LEU A 326 -20.72 15.17 5.64
N PHE A 327 -20.02 14.06 5.38
CA PHE A 327 -20.23 13.22 4.21
C PHE A 327 -21.27 12.12 4.47
N LEU A 328 -21.44 11.68 5.73
CA LEU A 328 -22.42 10.66 6.12
C LEU A 328 -23.88 11.14 6.15
N MET A 329 -24.13 12.41 6.49
CA MET A 329 -25.47 12.94 6.80
C MET A 329 -26.51 12.88 5.66
N GLY A 330 -26.15 12.40 4.46
CA GLY A 330 -27.04 12.28 3.32
C GLY A 330 -27.80 10.94 3.19
N ARG A 331 -27.21 9.81 3.61
CA ARG A 331 -27.71 8.48 3.21
C ARG A 331 -28.90 7.98 4.05
N ALA A 332 -28.91 8.27 5.34
CA ALA A 332 -29.83 7.63 6.30
C ALA A 332 -31.23 8.25 6.40
N ARG A 333 -31.51 9.36 5.70
CA ARG A 333 -32.81 10.09 5.79
C ARG A 333 -33.35 10.45 4.41
N ARG A 334 -33.35 9.50 3.48
CA ARG A 334 -34.04 9.69 2.19
C ARG A 334 -35.55 9.65 2.42
N GLY A 335 -36.17 10.83 2.37
CA GLY A 335 -37.60 10.97 2.16
C GLY A 335 -37.92 11.03 0.66
N LYS A 336 -39.13 11.46 0.32
CA LYS A 336 -39.57 11.67 -1.07
C LYS A 336 -38.77 12.75 -1.82
N TYR A 337 -38.06 13.63 -1.10
CA TYR A 337 -37.42 14.82 -1.66
C TYR A 337 -35.90 14.74 -1.54
N PRO A 338 -35.15 15.53 -2.35
CA PRO A 338 -33.69 15.58 -2.29
C PRO A 338 -33.16 15.87 -0.89
N ILE A 339 -31.92 15.47 -0.62
CA ILE A 339 -31.29 15.69 0.70
C ILE A 339 -31.40 17.17 1.12
N GLY A 340 -31.80 17.37 2.38
CA GLY A 340 -31.91 18.70 2.97
C GLY A 340 -33.15 19.48 2.55
N VAL A 341 -33.99 18.91 1.68
CA VAL A 341 -35.25 19.48 1.22
C VAL A 341 -36.43 18.77 1.88
N TYR A 342 -37.39 19.56 2.34
CA TYR A 342 -38.62 19.06 2.97
C TYR A 342 -39.81 19.82 2.39
N TYR A 343 -40.95 19.16 2.24
CA TYR A 343 -42.19 19.85 1.86
C TYR A 343 -42.93 20.32 3.11
N ASP A 344 -43.25 21.60 3.16
CA ASP A 344 -44.08 22.20 4.20
C ASP A 344 -45.53 22.29 3.69
N ALA A 345 -46.37 21.38 4.17
CA ALA A 345 -47.77 21.29 3.77
C ALA A 345 -48.59 22.52 4.18
N SER A 346 -48.19 23.22 5.27
CA SER A 346 -48.95 24.37 5.77
C SER A 346 -48.79 25.60 4.87
N HIS A 347 -47.60 25.78 4.30
CA HIS A 347 -47.30 26.91 3.40
C HIS A 347 -47.31 26.50 1.92
N LYS A 348 -47.57 25.21 1.63
CA LYS A 348 -47.51 24.59 0.28
C LYS A 348 -46.20 24.88 -0.46
N LYS A 349 -45.08 24.90 0.26
CA LYS A 349 -43.75 25.27 -0.25
C LYS A 349 -42.69 24.26 0.18
N PHE A 350 -41.56 24.26 -0.52
CA PHE A 350 -40.39 23.47 -0.15
C PHE A 350 -39.48 24.29 0.77
N ARG A 351 -38.93 23.67 1.80
CA ARG A 351 -38.01 24.31 2.73
C ARG A 351 -36.67 23.59 2.73
N MET A 352 -35.61 24.36 2.82
CA MET A 352 -34.27 23.81 3.00
C MET A 352 -33.90 23.82 4.49
N SER A 353 -33.45 22.67 5.00
CA SER A 353 -32.85 22.57 6.32
C SER A 353 -31.58 21.74 6.28
N ALA A 354 -30.53 22.33 6.85
CA ALA A 354 -29.26 21.65 7.07
C ALA A 354 -28.85 21.83 8.52
N ASN A 355 -28.32 20.77 9.13
CA ASN A 355 -27.72 20.81 10.46
C ASN A 355 -26.27 20.41 10.31
N PHE A 356 -25.36 21.34 10.58
CA PHE A 356 -23.93 21.07 10.63
C PHE A 356 -23.42 21.54 12.00
N TYR A 357 -22.77 20.65 12.75
CA TYR A 357 -22.26 20.93 14.11
C TYR A 357 -23.31 21.50 15.09
N GLY A 358 -24.54 20.99 15.04
CA GLY A 358 -25.62 21.46 15.92
C GLY A 358 -26.19 22.83 15.54
N LYS A 359 -25.62 23.51 14.52
CA LYS A 359 -26.19 24.73 13.95
C LYS A 359 -27.21 24.34 12.89
N GLN A 360 -28.47 24.30 13.30
CA GLN A 360 -29.58 24.13 12.36
C GLN A 360 -29.78 25.45 11.58
N ARG A 361 -29.53 25.42 10.28
CA ARG A 361 -29.91 26.49 9.38
C ARG A 361 -31.22 26.12 8.69
N LYS A 362 -32.26 26.92 8.93
CA LYS A 362 -33.52 26.88 8.18
C LYS A 362 -33.42 28.01 7.16
N ILE A 363 -33.26 27.68 5.88
CA ILE A 363 -33.19 28.70 4.82
C ILE A 363 -34.43 28.58 3.96
N GLY A 364 -35.22 29.65 3.96
CA GLY A 364 -36.19 29.97 2.92
C GLY A 364 -37.35 28.99 2.72
N ASN A 365 -38.34 29.49 2.00
CA ASN A 365 -39.41 28.68 1.41
C ASN A 365 -39.35 28.89 -0.11
N PHE A 366 -39.28 27.81 -0.85
CA PHE A 366 -39.10 27.73 -2.30
C PHE A 366 -40.35 27.13 -2.94
N ASN A 367 -40.54 27.40 -4.23
CA ASN A 367 -41.72 26.89 -4.95
C ASN A 367 -41.48 25.47 -5.47
N THR A 368 -40.23 25.10 -5.74
CA THR A 368 -39.84 23.79 -6.25
C THR A 368 -38.80 23.10 -5.36
N ALA A 369 -38.71 21.77 -5.46
CA ALA A 369 -37.73 21.00 -4.71
C ALA A 369 -36.30 21.25 -5.22
N GLU A 370 -36.18 21.53 -6.52
CA GLU A 370 -34.94 21.81 -7.24
C GLU A 370 -34.33 23.14 -6.80
N GLU A 371 -35.15 24.19 -6.65
CA GLU A 371 -34.71 25.49 -6.11
C GLU A 371 -34.20 25.34 -4.68
N ALA A 372 -34.95 24.61 -3.83
CA ALA A 372 -34.55 24.35 -2.45
C ALA A 372 -33.24 23.54 -2.38
N PHE A 373 -33.06 22.58 -3.30
CA PHE A 373 -31.87 21.76 -3.37
C PHE A 373 -30.64 22.53 -3.85
N GLU A 374 -30.78 23.44 -4.83
CA GLU A 374 -29.66 24.24 -5.31
C GLU A 374 -29.12 25.17 -4.19
N GLU A 375 -29.99 25.71 -3.35
CA GLU A 375 -29.57 26.46 -2.15
C GLU A 375 -28.93 25.55 -1.09
N TYR A 376 -29.45 24.33 -0.88
CA TYR A 376 -28.79 23.32 -0.02
C TYR A 376 -27.37 23.01 -0.51
N LYS A 377 -27.22 22.77 -1.81
CA LYS A 377 -25.94 22.46 -2.46
C LYS A 377 -24.94 23.59 -2.28
N LYS A 378 -25.32 24.84 -2.58
CA LYS A 378 -24.45 26.01 -2.37
C LYS A 378 -24.02 26.12 -0.91
N TYR A 379 -24.95 25.96 0.02
CA TYR A 379 -24.65 26.04 1.45
C TYR A 379 -23.70 24.92 1.90
N LYS A 380 -23.97 23.67 1.53
CA LYS A 380 -23.15 22.50 1.90
C LYS A 380 -21.74 22.57 1.28
N GLU A 381 -21.63 22.86 -0.02
CA GLU A 381 -20.32 23.03 -0.67
C GLU A 381 -19.53 24.21 -0.08
N GLY A 382 -20.21 25.32 0.23
CA GLY A 382 -19.60 26.47 0.90
C GLY A 382 -19.04 26.09 2.28
N PHE A 383 -19.83 25.41 3.09
CA PHE A 383 -19.41 24.95 4.42
C PHE A 383 -18.25 23.96 4.37
N ILE A 384 -18.28 22.99 3.45
CA ILE A 384 -17.17 22.05 3.23
C ILE A 384 -15.88 22.80 2.87
N ARG A 385 -15.95 23.84 2.02
CA ARG A 385 -14.79 24.67 1.66
C ARG A 385 -14.26 25.49 2.83
N GLU A 386 -15.14 26.03 3.68
CA GLU A 386 -14.74 26.76 4.90
C GLU A 386 -13.99 25.83 5.86
N LEU A 387 -14.55 24.64 6.12
CA LEU A 387 -13.91 23.66 6.99
C LEU A 387 -12.59 23.15 6.41
N ALA A 388 -12.53 22.91 5.10
CA ALA A 388 -11.29 22.54 4.43
C ALA A 388 -10.19 23.59 4.67
N LYS A 389 -10.53 24.89 4.62
CA LYS A 389 -9.58 25.98 4.91
C LYS A 389 -9.12 25.97 6.37
N GLU A 390 -10.00 25.70 7.32
CA GLU A 390 -9.68 25.58 8.74
C GLU A 390 -8.70 24.41 9.02
N TYR A 391 -8.89 23.30 8.32
CA TYR A 391 -8.05 22.11 8.45
C TYR A 391 -6.83 22.12 7.51
N LYS A 392 -6.58 23.21 6.78
CA LYS A 392 -5.48 23.27 5.81
C LYS A 392 -4.13 23.01 6.48
N GLY A 393 -3.47 21.95 6.05
CA GLY A 393 -2.21 21.47 6.62
C GLY A 393 -2.36 20.62 7.89
N LYS A 394 -3.54 20.56 8.51
CA LYS A 394 -3.83 19.60 9.60
C LYS A 394 -4.24 18.23 9.04
N ILE A 395 -4.85 18.22 7.86
CA ILE A 395 -5.16 17.02 7.08
C ILE A 395 -4.24 16.92 5.85
N ARG A 396 -4.16 15.72 5.27
CA ARG A 396 -3.45 15.47 4.01
C ARG A 396 -4.02 16.33 2.88
N ASP A 397 -3.14 16.74 1.98
CA ASP A 397 -3.46 17.59 0.84
C ASP A 397 -4.45 16.90 -0.11
N CYS A 398 -4.40 15.57 -0.24
CA CYS A 398 -5.38 14.82 -1.02
C CYS A 398 -6.82 14.99 -0.47
N ILE A 399 -6.98 14.97 0.86
CA ILE A 399 -8.27 15.15 1.54
C ILE A 399 -8.72 16.60 1.39
N TYR A 400 -7.82 17.56 1.63
CA TYR A 400 -8.09 19.00 1.45
C TYR A 400 -8.59 19.30 0.03
N ASN A 401 -7.90 18.78 -0.98
CA ASN A 401 -8.28 18.97 -2.38
C ASN A 401 -9.60 18.26 -2.73
N ALA A 402 -9.87 17.08 -2.16
CA ALA A 402 -11.16 16.41 -2.33
C ALA A 402 -12.32 17.23 -1.74
N MET A 403 -12.14 17.81 -0.56
CA MET A 403 -13.13 18.69 0.08
C MET A 403 -13.39 19.96 -0.75
N LEU A 404 -12.34 20.63 -1.23
CA LEU A 404 -12.50 21.86 -2.03
C LEU A 404 -13.28 21.63 -3.33
N ASN A 405 -13.02 20.49 -3.98
CA ASN A 405 -13.63 20.11 -5.24
C ASN A 405 -14.92 19.30 -5.07
N TRP A 406 -15.40 19.11 -3.84
CA TRP A 406 -16.58 18.32 -3.58
C TRP A 406 -17.80 18.92 -4.26
N LYS A 407 -18.54 18.07 -4.98
CA LYS A 407 -19.78 18.42 -5.67
C LYS A 407 -20.94 17.63 -5.12
N VAL A 408 -21.96 18.35 -4.67
CA VAL A 408 -23.21 17.75 -4.18
C VAL A 408 -24.15 17.62 -5.37
N ALA A 409 -24.66 16.41 -5.59
CA ALA A 409 -25.59 16.08 -6.67
C ALA A 409 -26.98 15.82 -6.09
N ILE A 410 -28.03 16.10 -6.86
CA ILE A 410 -29.42 15.91 -6.42
C ILE A 410 -29.77 14.44 -6.17
N THR A 411 -28.99 13.54 -6.75
CA THR A 411 -29.08 12.08 -6.61
C THR A 411 -28.27 11.54 -5.42
N ASP A 412 -27.50 12.39 -4.74
CA ASP A 412 -26.88 12.02 -3.45
C ASP A 412 -27.98 11.71 -2.44
#